data_AF-A0A848YWE3-F1
#
_entry.id   AF-A0A848YWE3-F1
#
_cell.length_a   1.000
_cell.length_b   1.000
_cell.length_c   1.000
_cell.angle_alpha   90.00
_cell.angle_beta   90.00
_cell.angle_gamma   90.00
#
_symmetry.space_group_name_H-M   'P 1'
#
loop_
_entity.id
_entity.type
_entity.pdbx_description
1 polymer ?
#
loop_
_entity_poly.entity_id
_entity_poly.type
_entity_poly.pdbx_seq_one_letter_code
_entity_poly.pdbx_strand_id
1 'polypeptide(L)'
;MASLEDYVSGKAVADAKKALAILQSGTEDLRGTPIGGKLTTALASFSPRLVDMAAAGEMIEKAHTVAVGVRMCKEIDPESTHTEAVFLDDLAEAMIAAGKANPAAKPDAMAALRKYPENRLVVSKIEGKYQEICRSCRETCVGWHMERRGLKCFNR
;
A
#
# COMPACT_ATOMS: atom_id res chain seq x y z
N MET A 1 -2.50 -2.91 14.76
CA MET A 1 -1.57 -2.06 14.00
C MET A 1 -0.93 -2.94 12.96
N ALA A 2 -0.66 -2.45 11.74
CA ALA A 2 0.06 -3.24 10.74
C ALA A 2 1.51 -3.46 11.19
N SER A 3 1.98 -4.70 11.11
CA SER A 3 3.32 -5.09 11.56
C SER A 3 4.28 -5.37 10.41
N LEU A 4 5.59 -5.33 10.68
CA LEU A 4 6.61 -5.75 9.72
C LEU A 4 6.43 -7.22 9.33
N GLU A 5 6.10 -8.06 10.30
CA GLU A 5 5.87 -9.50 10.10
C GLU A 5 4.72 -9.78 9.13
N ASP A 6 3.67 -8.96 9.14
CA ASP A 6 2.57 -9.12 8.18
C ASP A 6 3.04 -8.97 6.72
N TYR A 7 4.01 -8.09 6.47
CA TYR A 7 4.61 -7.89 5.15
C TYR A 7 5.62 -8.99 4.81
N VAL A 8 6.51 -9.33 5.74
CA VAL A 8 7.57 -10.33 5.54
C VAL A 8 7.00 -11.74 5.36
N SER A 9 6.00 -12.13 6.14
CA SER A 9 5.33 -13.44 6.01
C SER A 9 4.43 -13.54 4.77
N GLY A 10 4.07 -12.41 4.15
CA GLY A 10 3.08 -12.36 3.06
C GLY A 10 1.62 -12.40 3.55
N LYS A 11 1.38 -12.38 4.86
CA LYS A 11 0.04 -12.29 5.44
C LYS A 11 -0.73 -11.07 4.93
N ALA A 12 -0.08 -9.93 4.79
CA ALA A 12 -0.71 -8.71 4.28
C ALA A 12 -1.26 -8.91 2.86
N VAL A 13 -0.52 -9.62 1.99
CA VAL A 13 -0.95 -9.99 0.63
C VAL A 13 -2.18 -10.91 0.69
N ALA A 14 -2.14 -11.94 1.53
CA ALA A 14 -3.23 -12.89 1.68
C ALA A 14 -4.53 -12.22 2.19
N ASP A 15 -4.41 -11.31 3.16
CA ASP A 15 -5.56 -10.58 3.71
C ASP A 15 -6.13 -9.58 2.70
N ALA A 16 -5.27 -8.87 1.97
CA ALA A 16 -5.69 -7.97 0.89
C ALA A 16 -6.40 -8.72 -0.24
N LYS A 17 -5.93 -9.93 -0.60
CA LYS A 17 -6.60 -10.79 -1.59
C LYS A 17 -8.00 -11.18 -1.16
N LYS A 18 -8.18 -11.58 0.11
CA LYS A 18 -9.51 -11.90 0.68
C LYS A 18 -10.42 -10.68 0.69
N ALA A 19 -9.91 -9.52 1.12
CA ALA A 19 -10.67 -8.28 1.12
C ALA A 19 -11.12 -7.90 -0.30
N LEU A 20 -10.22 -7.99 -1.28
CA LEU A 20 -10.53 -7.67 -2.67
C LEU A 20 -11.62 -8.59 -3.24
N ALA A 21 -11.57 -9.90 -2.96
CA ALA A 21 -12.60 -10.85 -3.40
C ALA A 21 -14.00 -10.48 -2.86
N ILE A 22 -14.11 -10.09 -1.59
CA ILE A 22 -15.38 -9.62 -0.98
C ILE A 22 -15.86 -8.31 -1.61
N LEU A 23 -14.93 -7.42 -1.93
CA LEU A 23 -15.25 -6.12 -2.52
C LEU A 23 -15.68 -6.24 -3.99
N GLN A 24 -15.12 -7.21 -4.72
CA GLN A 24 -15.44 -7.47 -6.12
C GLN A 24 -16.68 -8.36 -6.32
N SER A 25 -17.13 -9.08 -5.29
CA SER A 25 -18.30 -9.97 -5.39
C SER A 25 -19.66 -9.24 -5.41
N GLY A 26 -19.66 -7.91 -5.29
CA GLY A 26 -20.89 -7.13 -5.24
C GLY A 26 -20.65 -5.64 -5.48
N THR A 27 -21.75 -4.87 -5.53
CA THR A 27 -21.72 -3.41 -5.71
C THR A 27 -22.51 -2.64 -4.64
N GLU A 28 -23.22 -3.34 -3.75
CA GLU A 28 -23.91 -2.79 -2.59
C GLU A 28 -23.01 -1.97 -1.66
N ASP A 29 -23.63 -0.98 -1.00
CA ASP A 29 -23.00 -0.16 0.03
C ASP A 29 -22.72 -0.99 1.29
N LEU A 30 -21.51 -0.88 1.84
CA LEU A 30 -21.09 -1.62 3.02
C LEU A 30 -21.12 -0.78 4.32
N ARG A 31 -21.53 0.50 4.26
CA ARG A 31 -21.64 1.36 5.44
C ARG A 31 -22.60 0.77 6.48
N GLY A 32 -22.17 0.73 7.74
CA GLY A 32 -22.96 0.18 8.85
C GLY A 32 -23.10 -1.34 8.86
N THR A 33 -22.57 -2.05 7.86
CA THR A 33 -22.62 -3.53 7.82
C THR A 33 -21.51 -4.12 8.69
N PRO A 34 -21.69 -5.34 9.24
CA PRO A 34 -20.62 -6.04 9.97
C PRO A 34 -19.36 -6.28 9.13
N ILE A 35 -19.52 -6.55 7.83
CA ILE A 35 -18.41 -6.76 6.89
C ILE A 35 -17.66 -5.44 6.67
N GLY A 36 -18.39 -4.35 6.42
CA GLY A 36 -17.79 -3.01 6.28
C GLY A 36 -17.03 -2.57 7.52
N GLY A 37 -17.54 -2.86 8.72
CA GLY A 37 -16.85 -2.60 9.98
C GLY A 37 -15.52 -3.37 10.11
N LYS A 38 -15.49 -4.65 9.74
CA LYS A 38 -14.26 -5.46 9.74
C LYS A 38 -13.23 -4.93 8.75
N LEU A 39 -13.64 -4.63 7.51
CA LEU A 39 -12.75 -4.09 6.48
C LEU A 39 -12.16 -2.73 6.89
N THR A 40 -13.00 -1.83 7.40
CA THR A 40 -12.58 -0.50 7.87
C THR A 40 -11.59 -0.61 9.03
N THR A 41 -11.85 -1.49 9.99
CA THR A 41 -10.95 -1.71 11.14
C THR A 41 -9.59 -2.26 10.68
N ALA A 42 -9.57 -3.21 9.76
CA ALA A 42 -8.35 -3.76 9.22
C ALA A 42 -7.51 -2.69 8.51
N LEU A 43 -8.12 -1.88 7.63
CA LEU A 43 -7.40 -0.84 6.90
C LEU A 43 -6.99 0.35 7.77
N ALA A 44 -7.78 0.70 8.79
CA ALA A 44 -7.44 1.77 9.73
C ALA A 44 -6.08 1.55 10.42
N SER A 45 -5.68 0.29 10.58
CA SER A 45 -4.37 -0.06 11.15
C SER A 45 -3.17 0.40 10.30
N PHE A 46 -3.38 0.66 9.01
CA PHE A 46 -2.41 1.21 8.07
C PHE A 46 -2.53 2.73 7.93
N SER A 47 -3.61 3.34 8.40
CA SER A 47 -3.88 4.80 8.32
C SER A 47 -3.49 5.43 6.97
N PRO A 48 -3.99 4.90 5.84
CA PRO A 48 -3.50 5.30 4.52
C PRO A 48 -3.84 6.76 4.21
N ARG A 49 -2.90 7.46 3.58
CA ARG A 49 -3.06 8.87 3.18
C ARG A 49 -2.70 9.07 1.73
N LEU A 50 -3.42 9.98 1.08
CA LEU A 50 -3.03 10.47 -0.24
C LEU A 50 -1.94 11.53 -0.06
N VAL A 51 -0.89 11.43 -0.86
CA VAL A 51 0.19 12.42 -0.90
C VAL A 51 0.46 12.84 -2.35
N ASP A 52 1.19 13.93 -2.54
CA ASP A 52 1.76 14.29 -3.82
C ASP A 52 3.22 13.83 -3.94
N MET A 53 3.83 14.09 -5.10
CA MET A 53 5.22 13.75 -5.36
C MET A 53 6.20 14.53 -4.47
N ALA A 54 5.86 15.75 -4.05
CA ALA A 54 6.74 16.58 -3.21
C ALA A 54 6.80 16.00 -1.79
N ALA A 55 5.65 15.70 -1.20
CA ALA A 55 5.55 15.06 0.10
C ALA A 55 6.20 13.66 0.10
N ALA A 56 5.99 12.85 -0.94
CA ALA A 56 6.67 11.57 -1.08
C ALA A 56 8.20 11.73 -1.19
N GLY A 57 8.66 12.73 -1.93
CA GLY A 57 10.08 13.08 -2.05
C GLY A 57 10.69 13.47 -0.71
N GLU A 58 10.02 14.30 0.09
CA GLU A 58 10.48 14.65 1.43
C GLU A 58 10.64 13.43 2.34
N MET A 59 9.69 12.50 2.28
CA MET A 59 9.77 11.26 3.08
C MET A 59 10.96 10.41 2.66
N ILE A 60 11.17 10.23 1.35
CA ILE A 60 12.33 9.50 0.80
C ILE A 60 13.64 10.19 1.17
N GLU A 61 13.69 11.52 1.16
CA GLU A 61 14.90 12.27 1.53
C GLU A 61 15.22 12.19 3.02
N LYS A 62 14.21 12.07 3.88
CA LYS A 62 14.42 11.95 5.33
C LYS A 62 14.70 10.52 5.78
N ALA A 63 14.35 9.52 4.96
CA ALA A 63 14.56 8.11 5.29
C ALA A 63 16.05 7.75 5.37
N HIS A 64 16.37 6.89 6.34
CA HIS A 64 17.71 6.33 6.53
C HIS A 64 17.97 5.18 5.55
N THR A 65 16.98 4.31 5.39
CA THR A 65 17.04 3.15 4.49
C THR A 65 15.91 3.25 3.46
N VAL A 66 16.21 2.99 2.19
CA VAL A 66 15.23 3.01 1.10
C VAL A 66 15.35 1.73 0.28
N ALA A 67 14.22 1.11 0.00
CA ALA A 67 14.12 -0.06 -0.86
C ALA A 67 13.02 0.10 -1.90
N VAL A 68 13.20 -0.53 -3.06
CA VAL A 68 12.17 -0.67 -4.08
C VAL A 68 11.86 -2.15 -4.23
N GLY A 69 10.59 -2.51 -4.11
CA GLY A 69 10.16 -3.89 -4.24
C GLY A 69 8.81 -4.02 -4.94
N VAL A 70 8.39 -5.26 -5.12
CA VAL A 70 7.15 -5.55 -5.83
C VAL A 70 5.95 -5.14 -4.97
N ARG A 71 4.96 -4.52 -5.60
CA ARG A 71 3.69 -4.21 -4.95
C ARG A 71 2.93 -5.49 -4.66
N MET A 72 2.30 -5.52 -3.50
CA MET A 72 1.27 -6.50 -3.15
C MET A 72 0.21 -6.66 -4.25
N CYS A 73 -0.18 -5.58 -4.94
CA CYS A 73 -1.16 -5.69 -6.04
C CYS A 73 -0.68 -6.58 -7.20
N LYS A 74 0.62 -6.63 -7.49
CA LYS A 74 1.18 -7.52 -8.52
C LYS A 74 1.18 -8.99 -8.07
N GLU A 75 1.29 -9.24 -6.76
CA GLU A 75 1.14 -10.59 -6.21
C GLU A 75 -0.32 -11.05 -6.19
N ILE A 76 -1.26 -10.13 -6.00
CA ILE A 76 -2.70 -10.43 -6.04
C ILE A 76 -3.20 -10.62 -7.47
N ASP A 77 -2.75 -9.74 -8.37
CA ASP A 77 -3.09 -9.73 -9.79
C ASP A 77 -1.79 -9.75 -10.62
N PRO A 78 -1.36 -10.94 -11.09
CA PRO A 78 -0.16 -11.10 -11.90
C PRO A 78 -0.15 -10.27 -13.18
N GLU A 79 -1.31 -9.85 -13.69
CA GLU A 79 -1.41 -9.02 -14.90
C GLU A 79 -1.31 -7.51 -14.59
N SER A 80 -1.25 -7.12 -13.31
CA SER A 80 -1.09 -5.72 -12.91
C SER A 80 0.15 -5.10 -13.57
N THR A 81 -0.05 -4.03 -14.31
CA THR A 81 1.04 -3.26 -14.95
C THR A 81 1.81 -2.38 -13.96
N HIS A 82 1.28 -2.22 -12.74
CA HIS A 82 1.87 -1.43 -11.66
C HIS A 82 2.60 -2.34 -10.69
N THR A 83 3.92 -2.31 -10.72
CA THR A 83 4.72 -3.35 -10.09
C THR A 83 5.54 -2.86 -8.91
N GLU A 84 5.88 -1.57 -8.78
CA GLU A 84 6.79 -1.12 -7.72
C GLU A 84 6.15 -0.31 -6.58
N ALA A 85 6.60 -0.59 -5.36
CA ALA A 85 6.43 0.24 -4.17
C ALA A 85 7.81 0.66 -3.64
N VAL A 86 7.82 1.79 -2.93
CA VAL A 86 8.98 2.26 -2.17
C VAL A 86 8.73 1.94 -0.70
N PHE A 87 9.70 1.29 -0.06
CA PHE A 87 9.72 1.02 1.37
C PHE A 87 10.80 1.88 2.03
N LEU A 88 10.53 2.36 3.24
CA LEU A 88 11.41 3.23 4.02
C LEU A 88 11.78 2.56 5.35
N ASP A 89 12.95 2.91 5.87
CA ASP A 89 13.46 2.61 7.22
C ASP A 89 13.27 1.13 7.62
N ASP A 90 12.62 0.87 8.76
CA ASP A 90 12.46 -0.46 9.36
C ASP A 90 11.77 -1.43 8.38
N LEU A 91 10.80 -0.94 7.59
CA LEU A 91 10.15 -1.74 6.56
C LEU A 91 11.07 -2.04 5.38
N ALA A 92 11.90 -1.08 4.96
CA ALA A 92 12.87 -1.30 3.90
C ALA A 92 13.83 -2.43 4.28
N GLU A 93 14.39 -2.37 5.49
CA GLU A 93 15.32 -3.38 6.02
C GLU A 93 14.67 -4.76 6.10
N ALA A 94 13.45 -4.84 6.64
CA ALA A 94 12.71 -6.09 6.74
C ALA A 94 12.41 -6.70 5.36
N MET A 95 12.00 -5.88 4.38
CA MET A 95 11.70 -6.35 3.03
C MET A 95 12.95 -6.79 2.26
N ILE A 96 14.09 -6.11 2.47
CA ILE A 96 15.39 -6.51 1.92
C ILE A 96 15.82 -7.85 2.51
N ALA A 97 15.79 -7.99 3.84
CA ALA A 97 16.18 -9.23 4.52
C ALA A 97 15.31 -10.43 4.11
N ALA A 98 14.04 -10.18 3.80
CA ALA A 98 13.10 -11.19 3.30
C ALA A 98 13.27 -11.51 1.80
N GLY A 99 14.17 -10.82 1.07
CA GLY A 99 14.36 -10.99 -0.37
C GLY A 99 13.19 -10.48 -1.22
N LYS A 100 12.34 -9.60 -0.67
CA LYS A 100 11.14 -9.06 -1.33
C LYS A 100 11.33 -7.67 -1.93
N ALA A 101 12.42 -6.99 -1.56
CA ALA A 101 12.79 -5.69 -2.09
C ALA A 101 14.31 -5.60 -2.27
N ASN A 102 14.74 -4.71 -3.15
CA ASN A 102 16.15 -4.40 -3.35
C ASN A 102 16.46 -3.04 -2.73
N PRO A 103 17.64 -2.87 -2.09
CA PRO A 103 18.12 -1.55 -1.71
C PRO A 103 18.12 -0.62 -2.93
N ALA A 104 17.73 0.64 -2.72
CA ALA A 104 17.64 1.62 -3.79
C ALA A 104 18.23 2.96 -3.35
N ALA A 105 18.89 3.65 -4.28
CA ALA A 105 19.22 5.05 -4.05
C ALA A 105 17.93 5.89 -4.10
N LYS A 106 17.90 6.99 -3.36
CA LYS A 106 16.75 7.90 -3.31
C LYS A 106 16.28 8.40 -4.69
N PRO A 107 17.17 8.75 -5.65
CA PRO A 107 16.76 9.11 -7.01
C PRO A 107 16.02 7.98 -7.73
N ASP A 108 16.44 6.72 -7.53
CA ASP A 108 15.83 5.55 -8.15
C ASP A 108 14.45 5.25 -7.55
N ALA A 109 14.30 5.41 -6.24
CA ALA A 109 12.99 5.32 -5.57
C ALA A 109 12.02 6.39 -6.11
N MET A 110 12.49 7.62 -6.31
CA MET A 110 11.69 8.67 -6.94
C MET A 110 11.36 8.37 -8.40
N ALA A 111 12.30 7.78 -9.15
CA ALA A 111 12.05 7.33 -10.52
C ALA A 111 10.98 6.24 -10.57
N ALA A 112 11.01 5.27 -9.64
CA ALA A 112 9.99 4.23 -9.52
C ALA A 112 8.59 4.83 -9.30
N LEU A 113 8.45 5.81 -8.41
CA LEU A 113 7.17 6.51 -8.18
C LEU A 113 6.69 7.35 -9.38
N ARG A 114 7.59 7.76 -10.27
CA ARG A 114 7.24 8.54 -11.47
C ARG A 114 6.75 7.68 -12.64
N LYS A 115 6.97 6.36 -12.62
CA LYS A 115 6.58 5.45 -13.73
C LYS A 115 5.08 5.44 -14.02
N TYR A 116 4.26 5.73 -13.01
CA TYR A 116 2.78 5.64 -13.10
C TYR A 116 2.13 6.98 -12.71
N PRO A 117 2.31 8.05 -13.52
CA PRO A 117 1.89 9.40 -13.16
C PRO A 117 0.38 9.56 -12.98
N GLU A 118 -0.43 8.76 -13.68
CA GLU A 118 -1.90 8.75 -13.65
C GLU A 118 -2.49 8.26 -12.32
N ASN A 119 -1.72 7.48 -11.56
CA ASN A 119 -2.17 6.84 -10.33
C ASN A 119 -1.90 7.72 -9.11
N ARG A 120 -2.77 7.71 -8.10
CA ARG A 120 -2.54 8.53 -6.89
C ARG A 120 -1.48 7.88 -5.99
N LEU A 121 -0.61 8.69 -5.40
CA LEU A 121 0.31 8.21 -4.37
C LEU A 121 -0.42 8.01 -3.06
N VAL A 122 -0.19 6.85 -2.46
CA VAL A 122 -0.68 6.49 -1.13
C VAL A 122 0.51 6.14 -0.26
N VAL A 123 0.49 6.66 0.96
CA VAL A 123 1.41 6.24 2.02
C VAL A 123 0.67 5.47 3.10
N SER A 124 1.31 4.41 3.60
CA SER A 124 0.76 3.54 4.64
C SER A 124 1.66 3.52 5.86
N LYS A 125 1.05 3.43 7.05
CA LYS A 125 1.74 3.23 8.32
C LYS A 125 1.99 1.77 8.61
N ILE A 126 3.22 1.47 9.02
CA ILE A 126 3.67 0.17 9.51
C ILE A 126 4.47 0.45 10.77
N GLU A 127 4.16 -0.25 11.87
CA GLU A 127 4.74 0.03 13.20
C GLU A 127 4.67 1.52 13.59
N GLY A 128 3.53 2.16 13.27
CA GLY A 128 3.22 3.55 13.66
C GLY A 128 3.85 4.65 12.79
N LYS A 129 4.80 4.32 11.90
CA LYS A 129 5.48 5.26 10.99
C LYS A 129 5.00 5.06 9.55
N TYR A 130 4.99 6.12 8.73
CA TYR A 130 4.70 6.01 7.29
C TYR A 130 5.91 5.43 6.56
N GLN A 131 5.85 4.15 6.20
CA GLN A 131 7.01 3.39 5.71
C GLN A 131 6.80 2.73 4.34
N GLU A 132 5.59 2.74 3.80
CA GLU A 132 5.32 2.30 2.43
C GLU A 132 4.75 3.47 1.62
N ILE A 133 5.29 3.66 0.42
CA ILE A 133 4.76 4.58 -0.59
C ILE A 133 4.46 3.77 -1.85
N CYS A 134 3.23 3.85 -2.36
CA CYS A 134 2.87 3.20 -3.61
C CYS A 134 2.02 4.09 -4.51
N ARG A 135 2.09 3.83 -5.82
CA ARG A 135 1.12 4.37 -6.79
C ARG A 135 -0.10 3.46 -6.82
N SER A 136 -1.18 3.91 -6.18
CA SER A 136 -2.44 3.18 -6.10
C SER A 136 -3.24 3.29 -7.41
N CYS A 137 -3.49 2.14 -8.02
CA CYS A 137 -4.34 2.00 -9.20
C CYS A 137 -5.81 1.91 -8.77
N ARG A 138 -6.70 2.70 -9.37
CA ARG A 138 -8.11 2.78 -8.95
C ARG A 138 -8.83 1.45 -9.16
N GLU A 139 -8.41 0.68 -10.14
CA GLU A 139 -9.06 -0.55 -10.59
C GLU A 139 -8.71 -1.73 -9.68
N THR A 140 -7.51 -1.77 -9.10
CA THR A 140 -7.01 -2.94 -8.36
C THR A 140 -6.73 -2.69 -6.88
N CYS A 141 -6.65 -1.43 -6.43
CA CYS A 141 -6.37 -1.14 -5.02
C CYS A 141 -7.56 -1.45 -4.12
N VAL A 142 -7.31 -2.20 -3.04
CA VAL A 142 -8.30 -2.52 -1.99
C VAL A 142 -8.94 -1.25 -1.42
N GLY A 143 -8.15 -0.20 -1.12
CA GLY A 143 -8.68 1.06 -0.61
C GLY A 143 -9.64 1.77 -1.59
N TRP A 144 -9.33 1.77 -2.89
CA TRP A 144 -10.23 2.35 -3.89
C TRP A 144 -11.51 1.53 -4.07
N HIS A 145 -11.44 0.20 -3.95
CA HIS A 145 -12.62 -0.66 -3.92
C HIS A 145 -13.49 -0.42 -2.69
N MET A 146 -12.88 -0.22 -1.52
CA MET A 146 -13.59 0.13 -0.30
C MET A 146 -14.31 1.48 -0.42
N GLU A 147 -13.66 2.52 -0.97
CA GLU A 147 -14.29 3.83 -1.21
C GLU A 147 -15.51 3.71 -2.13
N ARG A 148 -15.44 2.90 -3.19
CA ARG A 148 -16.58 2.63 -4.09
C ARG A 148 -17.76 1.99 -3.37
N ARG A 149 -17.50 1.27 -2.28
CA ARG A 149 -18.49 0.56 -1.46
C ARG A 149 -18.92 1.40 -0.24
N GLY A 150 -18.63 2.71 -0.26
CA GLY A 150 -19.02 3.66 0.78
C GLY A 150 -18.11 3.68 2.02
N LEU A 151 -17.00 2.92 2.03
CA LEU A 151 -16.09 2.82 3.16
C LEU A 151 -14.92 3.80 2.97
N LYS A 152 -14.95 4.89 3.73
CA LYS A 152 -13.87 5.89 3.70
C LYS A 152 -12.54 5.26 4.13
N CYS A 153 -11.55 5.32 3.26
CA CYS A 153 -10.23 4.73 3.43
C CYS A 153 -9.14 5.78 3.51
N PHE A 154 -9.14 6.71 2.56
CA PHE A 154 -8.02 7.63 2.41
C PHE A 154 -8.26 8.92 3.20
N ASN A 155 -7.31 9.23 4.07
CA ASN A 155 -7.22 10.58 4.62
C ASN A 155 -6.50 11.49 3.62
N ARG A 156 -6.87 12.77 3.64
CA ARG A 156 -6.21 13.83 2.88
C ARG A 156 -5.14 14.49 3.74
#